data_AF-A0A831TYG3-F1
#
_entry.id   AF-A0A831TYG3-F1
#
_cell.length_a   1.000
_cell.length_b   1.000
_cell.length_c   1.000
_cell.angle_alpha   90.00
_cell.angle_beta   90.00
_cell.angle_gamma   90.00
#
_symmetry.space_group_name_H-M   'P 1'
#
loop_
_entity.id
_entity.type
_entity.pdbx_description
1 polymer ?
#
loop_
_entity_poly.entity_id
_entity_poly.type
_entity_poly.pdbx_seq_one_letter_code
_entity_poly.pdbx_strand_id
1 'polypeptide(L)' 'MKRIITALSAVVALSLPSLVLAAVWTIDPEHSHGGFKVRHLMVSNVKGHFEKFSGTVGGAKVSFAPSVLNLVW' A
#
# COMPACT_ATOMS: atom_id res chain seq x y z
N MET A 1 -26.13 -34.81 21.60
CA MET A 1 -26.00 -34.57 20.13
C MET A 1 -26.40 -33.15 19.69
N LYS A 2 -27.42 -32.51 20.29
CA LYS A 2 -27.90 -31.16 19.88
C LYS A 2 -26.92 -30.01 20.21
N ARG A 3 -26.25 -30.11 21.37
CA ARG A 3 -25.32 -29.08 21.88
C ARG A 3 -24.01 -28.97 21.10
N ILE A 4 -23.57 -30.07 20.50
CA ILE A 4 -22.36 -30.12 19.68
C ILE A 4 -22.62 -29.46 18.32
N ILE A 5 -23.82 -29.67 17.77
CA ILE A 5 -24.25 -29.04 16.50
C ILE A 5 -24.36 -27.52 16.67
N THR A 6 -24.96 -27.05 17.76
CA THR A 6 -25.03 -25.61 18.05
C THR A 6 -23.66 -24.98 18.32
N ALA A 7 -22.74 -25.69 18.98
CA ALA A 7 -21.38 -25.22 19.20
C ALA A 7 -20.58 -25.12 17.90
N LEU A 8 -20.71 -26.11 17.00
CA LEU A 8 -20.03 -26.11 15.71
C LEU A 8 -20.51 -24.96 14.81
N SER A 9 -21.81 -24.67 14.81
CA SER A 9 -22.37 -23.53 14.08
C SER A 9 -21.88 -22.17 14.60
N ALA A 10 -21.70 -22.03 15.92
CA ALA A 10 -21.20 -20.80 16.52
C ALA A 10 -19.72 -20.55 16.18
N VAL A 11 -18.90 -21.60 16.14
CA VAL A 11 -17.49 -21.50 15.75
C VAL A 11 -17.35 -21.07 14.28
N VAL A 12 -18.18 -21.61 13.39
CA VAL A 12 -18.20 -21.20 11.98
C VAL A 12 -18.60 -19.73 11.84
N ALA A 13 -19.65 -19.28 12.55
CA ALA A 13 -20.09 -17.89 12.51
C ALA A 13 -19.02 -16.90 13.02
N LEU A 14 -18.25 -17.29 14.04
CA LEU A 14 -17.17 -16.47 14.61
C LEU A 14 -15.93 -16.37 13.71
N SER A 15 -15.73 -17.29 12.77
CA SER A 15 -14.60 -17.26 11.83
C SER A 15 -14.80 -16.36 10.59
N LEU A 16 -16.04 -15.97 10.29
CA LEU A 16 -16.40 -15.18 9.10
C LEU A 16 -15.67 -13.82 8.95
N PRO A 17 -15.38 -13.04 10.01
CA PRO A 17 -14.74 -11.73 9.88
C PRO A 17 -13.31 -11.77 9.31
N SER A 18 -12.66 -12.94 9.33
CA SER A 18 -11.29 -13.11 8.82
C SER A 18 -11.19 -13.05 7.29
N LEU A 19 -12.32 -13.08 6.58
CA LEU A 19 -12.39 -12.98 5.12
C LEU A 19 -12.48 -11.55 4.59
N VAL A 20 -12.16 -10.53 5.40
CA VAL A 20 -12.16 -9.15 4.92
C VAL A 20 -11.09 -9.00 3.83
N LEU A 21 -11.55 -8.95 2.58
CA LEU A 21 -10.68 -8.78 1.42
C LEU A 21 -10.33 -7.29 1.34
N ALA A 22 -9.05 -6.98 1.53
CA ALA A 22 -8.60 -5.61 1.39
C ALA A 22 -8.82 -5.12 -0.06
N ALA A 23 -9.52 -4.00 -0.20
CA ALA A 23 -9.73 -3.38 -1.51
C ALA A 23 -8.38 -2.96 -2.10
N VAL A 24 -8.21 -3.25 -3.39
CA VAL A 24 -7.03 -2.92 -4.19
C VAL A 24 -7.35 -1.64 -4.96
N TRP A 25 -6.65 -0.57 -4.63
CA TRP A 25 -6.81 0.75 -5.25
C TRP A 25 -5.60 1.02 -6.15
N THR A 26 -5.86 1.35 -7.41
CA THR A 26 -4.82 1.79 -8.35
C THR A 26 -4.55 3.28 -8.16
N ILE A 27 -3.27 3.66 -8.14
CA ILE A 27 -2.90 5.07 -7.99
C ILE A 27 -3.01 5.77 -9.35
N ASP A 28 -3.76 6.87 -9.41
CA ASP A 28 -3.88 7.72 -10.60
C ASP A 28 -2.60 8.56 -10.79
N PRO A 29 -1.89 8.39 -11.94
CA PRO A 29 -0.67 9.14 -12.25
C PRO A 29 -0.85 10.65 -12.39
N GLU A 30 -2.02 11.14 -12.82
CA GLU A 30 -2.22 12.57 -13.14
C GLU A 30 -2.42 13.43 -11.88
N HIS A 31 -2.89 12.81 -10.79
CA HIS A 31 -3.24 13.50 -9.55
C HIS A 31 -2.36 13.12 -8.36
N SER A 32 -1.45 12.16 -8.52
CA SER A 32 -0.51 11.77 -7.47
C SER A 32 0.92 12.16 -7.91
N HIS A 33 1.78 12.50 -6.95
CA HIS A 33 3.16 12.91 -7.26
C HIS A 33 4.12 12.24 -6.27
N GLY A 34 5.14 11.55 -6.79
CA GLY A 34 6.20 10.93 -5.99
C GLY A 34 7.41 11.84 -5.85
N GLY A 35 7.50 12.60 -4.77
CA GLY A 35 8.64 13.46 -4.46
C GLY A 35 9.64 12.82 -3.49
N PHE A 36 10.93 13.07 -3.68
CA PHE A 36 11.96 12.70 -2.70
C PHE A 36 12.84 13.90 -2.34
N LYS A 37 13.39 13.86 -1.14
CA LYS A 37 14.33 14.86 -0.64
C LYS A 37 15.48 14.15 0.04
N VAL A 38 16.68 14.30 -0.51
CA VAL A 38 17.90 13.71 0.06
C VAL A 38 18.79 14.84 0.56
N ARG A 39 19.27 14.69 1.80
CA ARG A 39 20.24 15.62 2.38
C ARG A 39 21.63 15.27 1.87
N HIS A 40 22.28 16.23 1.21
CA HIS A 40 23.62 16.06 0.67
C HIS A 40 24.64 16.74 1.60
N LEU A 41 25.50 15.91 2.20
CA LEU A 41 26.61 16.33 3.08
C LEU A 41 26.23 17.34 4.18
N MET A 42 25.02 17.23 4.72
CA MET A 42 24.45 18.14 5.73
C MET A 42 24.22 19.61 5.34
N VAL A 43 24.70 20.06 4.18
CA VAL A 43 24.67 21.47 3.74
C VAL A 43 23.48 21.76 2.84
N SER A 44 23.18 20.86 1.90
CA SER A 44 22.14 21.10 0.90
C SER A 44 21.10 19.98 0.89
N ASN A 45 19.92 20.29 0.36
CA ASN A 45 18.87 19.31 0.13
C ASN A 45 18.61 19.23 -1.37
N VAL A 46 18.86 18.06 -1.94
CA VAL A 46 18.49 17.76 -3.33
C VAL A 46 17.04 17.29 -3.32
N LYS A 47 16.19 18.05 -4.01
CA LYS A 47 14.78 17.70 -4.22
C LYS A 47 14.65 17.14 -5.62
N GLY A 48 13.98 16.01 -5.77
CA GLY A 48 13.63 15.44 -7.06
C GLY A 48 12.23 14.86 -7.04
N HIS A 49 11.70 14.57 -8.23
CA HIS A 49 10.42 13.91 -8.40
C HIS A 49 10.56 12.81 -9.44
N PHE A 50 9.73 11.79 -9.33
CA PHE A 50 9.61 10.76 -10.36
C PHE A 50 8.65 11.26 -11.45
N GLU A 51 9.08 11.22 -12.71
CA GLU A 51 8.28 11.65 -13.86
C GLU A 51 7.14 10.68 -14.15
N LYS A 52 7.36 9.39 -13.91
CA LYS A 52 6.35 8.33 -14.00
C LYS A 52 6.42 7.47 -12.74
N PHE A 53 5.29 7.33 -12.06
CA PHE A 53 5.14 6.39 -10.96
C PHE A 53 3.87 5.57 -11.19
N SER A 54 3.97 4.27 -10.93
CA SER A 54 2.83 3.37 -10.89
C SER A 54 2.86 2.65 -9.55
N GLY A 55 1.68 2.41 -9.01
CA GLY A 55 1.56 1.73 -7.72
C GLY A 55 0.14 1.29 -7.45
N THR A 56 0.03 0.36 -6.53
CA THR A 56 -1.23 -0.21 -6.10
C THR A 56 -1.25 -0.20 -4.57
N VAL A 57 -2.36 0.27 -4.01
CA VAL A 57 -2.61 0.32 -2.57
C VAL A 57 -3.56 -0.84 -2.27
N GLY A 58 -3.06 -1.89 -1.61
CA GLY A 58 -3.86 -3.04 -1.21
C GLY A 58 -3.69 -3.32 0.27
N GLY A 59 -4.75 -3.16 1.06
CA GLY A 59 -4.72 -3.41 2.50
C GLY A 59 -3.73 -2.52 3.24
N ALA A 60 -2.80 -3.12 3.99
CA ALA A 60 -1.78 -2.41 4.76
C ALA A 60 -0.45 -2.20 4.01
N LYS A 61 -0.38 -2.53 2.70
CA LYS A 61 0.84 -2.45 1.90
C LYS A 61 0.65 -1.53 0.71
N VAL A 62 1.65 -0.67 0.49
CA VAL A 62 1.78 0.15 -0.71
C VAL A 62 3.05 -0.28 -1.44
N SER A 63 2.93 -0.61 -2.72
CA SER A 63 4.05 -0.99 -3.58
C SER A 63 4.24 0.03 -4.69
N PHE A 64 5.48 0.47 -4.89
CA PHE A 64 5.87 1.48 -5.87
C PHE A 64 7.00 0.96 -6.75
N ALA A 65 6.91 1.21 -8.06
CA ALA A 65 7.99 0.96 -9.02
C ALA A 65 8.41 2.27 -9.69
N PRO A 66 9.55 2.88 -9.30
CA PRO A 66 10.04 4.10 -9.93
C PRO A 66 10.66 3.81 -11.29
N SER A 67 10.38 4.66 -12.28
CA SER A 67 11.05 4.66 -13.58
C SER A 67 12.14 5.74 -13.60
N VAL A 68 13.41 5.31 -13.53
CA VAL A 68 14.66 6.09 -13.72
C VAL A 68 14.77 7.46 -13.03
N LEU A 69 15.68 7.56 -12.06
CA LEU A 69 15.97 8.76 -11.26
C LEU A 69 16.94 9.69 -12.02
N ASN A 70 16.47 10.84 -12.52
CA ASN A 70 17.36 11.90 -13.01
C ASN A 70 17.65 12.89 -11.87
N LEU A 71 18.90 12.90 -11.37
CA LEU A 71 19.39 13.99 -10.52
C LEU A 71 20.00 15.07 -11.43
N VAL A 72 19.39 16.24 -11.46
CA VAL A 72 20.04 17.48 -11.91
C VAL A 72 20.64 18.14 -10.68
N TRP A 73 21.95 18.41 -10.72
CA TRP A 73 22.73 19.06 -9.66
C TRP A 73 22.55 20.57 -9.67
#